data_AF-A0A7S3E472-F1
#
_entry.id   AF-A0A7S3E472-F1
#
_cell.length_a   1.000
_cell.length_b   1.000
_cell.length_c   1.000
_cell.angle_alpha   90.00
_cell.angle_beta   90.00
_cell.angle_gamma   90.00
#
_symmetry.space_group_name_H-M   'P 1'
#
loop_
_entity.id
_entity.type
_entity.pdbx_description
1 polymer ?
#
loop_
_entity_poly.entity_id
_entity_poly.type
_entity_poly.pdbx_seq_one_letter_code
_entity_poly.pdbx_strand_id
1 'polypeptide(L)'
;MANFFGSLARKSQIDGLTSPKDEPCPVYALQELVDVVRKADSRAVHDVARYLCTSRLSNKSLVVKTKTLRAIKYVASKGECGEFRMAVQQHSGALRECVNFSCPADPMKGS
;
A
#
# COMPACT_ATOMS: atom_id res chain seq x y z
N MET A 1 19.27 12.02 -15.01
CA MET A 1 17.81 12.27 -14.98
C MET A 1 17.00 10.97 -15.19
N ALA A 2 17.42 9.85 -14.59
CA ALA A 2 16.76 8.56 -14.74
C ALA A 2 15.94 8.23 -13.47
N ASN A 3 14.74 7.67 -13.62
CA ASN A 3 13.82 7.15 -12.58
C ASN A 3 12.57 7.98 -12.24
N PHE A 4 12.33 9.16 -12.84
CA PHE A 4 11.11 9.93 -12.54
C PHE A 4 9.82 9.23 -13.03
N PHE A 5 9.81 8.77 -14.30
CA PHE A 5 8.67 8.04 -14.87
C PHE A 5 8.37 6.73 -14.15
N GLY A 6 9.42 6.00 -13.73
CA GLY A 6 9.27 4.76 -12.97
C GLY A 6 8.67 4.96 -11.58
N SER A 7 8.94 6.09 -10.91
CA SER A 7 8.32 6.41 -9.61
C SER A 7 6.85 6.79 -9.75
N LEU A 8 6.51 7.61 -10.75
CA LEU A 8 5.12 8.03 -10.98
C LEU A 8 4.22 6.86 -11.42
N ALA A 9 4.69 5.99 -12.31
CA ALA A 9 3.96 4.81 -12.74
C ALA A 9 3.63 3.87 -11.55
N ARG A 10 4.60 3.64 -10.66
CA ARG A 10 4.39 2.84 -9.44
C ARG A 10 3.37 3.46 -8.49
N LYS A 11 3.40 4.79 -8.31
CA LYS A 11 2.40 5.49 -7.50
C LYS A 11 1.00 5.35 -8.11
N SER A 12 0.87 5.54 -9.42
CA SER A 12 -0.40 5.36 -10.13
C SER A 12 -0.96 3.94 -10.00
N GLN A 13 -0.10 2.92 -10.13
CA GLN A 13 -0.50 1.53 -9.88
C GLN A 13 -0.99 1.32 -8.45
N ILE A 14 -0.30 1.88 -7.46
CA ILE A 14 -0.70 1.82 -6.04
C ILE A 14 -2.03 2.56 -5.81
N ASP A 15 -2.24 3.69 -6.46
CA ASP A 15 -3.47 4.47 -6.36
C ASP A 15 -4.67 3.70 -6.93
N GLY A 16 -4.48 2.98 -8.05
CA GLY A 16 -5.49 2.09 -8.62
C GLY A 16 -5.83 0.91 -7.71
N LEU A 17 -4.80 0.22 -7.20
CA LEU A 17 -4.87 -0.85 -6.19
C LEU A 17 -5.68 -0.44 -4.95
N THR A 18 -5.48 0.79 -4.49
CA THR A 18 -6.07 1.33 -3.26
C THR A 18 -7.15 2.35 -3.54
N SER A 19 -7.88 2.22 -4.66
CA SER A 19 -8.93 3.15 -5.04
C SER A 19 -10.02 3.26 -3.96
N PRO A 20 -10.66 4.43 -3.78
CA PRO A 20 -11.70 4.64 -2.77
C PRO A 20 -13.02 3.93 -3.10
N LYS A 21 -13.12 3.26 -4.26
CA LYS A 21 -14.30 2.50 -4.66
C LYS A 21 -14.48 1.27 -3.76
N ASP A 22 -15.71 0.90 -3.44
CA ASP A 22 -16.00 -0.22 -2.54
C ASP A 22 -15.63 -1.60 -3.12
N GLU A 23 -15.47 -1.70 -4.44
CA GLU A 23 -15.05 -2.94 -5.09
C GLU A 23 -13.71 -3.45 -4.53
N PRO A 24 -13.60 -4.77 -4.25
CA PRO A 24 -12.38 -5.33 -3.70
C PRO A 24 -11.22 -5.21 -4.69
N CYS A 25 -10.00 -5.01 -4.19
CA CYS A 25 -8.82 -5.08 -5.04
C CYS A 25 -8.66 -6.53 -5.55
N PRO A 26 -8.58 -6.74 -6.88
CA PRO A 26 -8.42 -8.07 -7.43
C PRO A 26 -7.03 -8.64 -7.11
N VAL A 27 -6.97 -9.97 -6.94
CA VAL A 27 -5.74 -10.65 -6.52
C VAL A 27 -4.61 -10.49 -7.55
N TYR A 28 -4.93 -10.46 -8.84
CA TYR A 28 -3.91 -10.26 -9.89
C TYR A 28 -3.18 -8.92 -9.73
N ALA A 29 -3.87 -7.84 -9.35
CA ALA A 29 -3.24 -6.53 -9.13
C ALA A 29 -2.31 -6.54 -7.90
N LEU A 30 -2.66 -7.31 -6.87
CA LEU A 30 -1.76 -7.56 -5.73
C LEU A 30 -0.53 -8.36 -6.15
N GLN A 31 -0.71 -9.33 -7.06
CA GLN A 31 0.40 -10.12 -7.60
C GLN A 31 1.33 -9.29 -8.49
N GLU A 32 0.78 -8.36 -9.28
CA GLU A 32 1.57 -7.39 -10.03
C GLU A 32 2.41 -6.50 -9.11
N LEU A 33 1.87 -6.08 -7.96
CA LEU A 33 2.65 -5.33 -6.97
C LEU A 33 3.80 -6.15 -6.38
N VAL A 34 3.59 -7.45 -6.14
CA VAL A 34 4.67 -8.38 -5.74
C VAL A 34 5.75 -8.43 -6.82
N ASP A 35 5.37 -8.55 -8.08
CA ASP A 35 6.33 -8.57 -9.19
C ASP A 35 7.09 -7.26 -9.34
N VAL A 36 6.43 -6.12 -9.13
CA VAL A 36 7.08 -4.80 -9.10
C VAL A 36 8.12 -4.75 -7.98
N VAL A 37 7.76 -5.16 -6.76
CA VAL A 37 8.68 -5.16 -5.62
C VAL A 37 9.84 -6.13 -5.82
N ARG A 38 9.59 -7.32 -6.38
CA ARG A 38 10.60 -8.35 -6.63
C ARG A 38 11.63 -7.95 -7.69
N LYS A 39 11.22 -7.18 -8.69
CA LYS A 39 12.09 -6.73 -9.81
C LYS A 39 12.71 -5.36 -9.57
N ALA A 40 12.28 -4.64 -8.53
CA ALA A 40 12.74 -3.31 -8.20
C ALA A 40 14.13 -3.32 -7.55
N ASP A 41 14.86 -2.22 -7.71
CA ASP A 41 16.04 -1.95 -6.90
C ASP A 41 15.66 -1.57 -5.46
N SER A 42 16.64 -1.62 -4.56
CA SER A 42 16.45 -1.29 -3.13
C SER A 42 15.72 0.04 -2.92
N ARG A 43 16.17 1.08 -3.62
CA ARG A 43 15.56 2.41 -3.55
C ARG A 43 14.09 2.38 -3.95
N ALA A 44 13.75 1.68 -5.02
CA ALA A 44 12.39 1.55 -5.49
C ALA A 44 11.50 0.77 -4.52
N VAL A 45 12.02 -0.28 -3.89
CA VAL A 45 11.30 -1.02 -2.83
C VAL A 45 10.99 -0.10 -1.64
N HIS A 46 11.98 0.68 -1.18
CA HIS A 46 11.80 1.65 -0.12
C HIS A 46 10.79 2.75 -0.48
N ASP A 47 10.80 3.24 -1.73
CA ASP A 47 9.84 4.24 -2.18
C ASP A 47 8.40 3.70 -2.22
N VAL A 48 8.21 2.42 -2.60
CA VAL A 48 6.89 1.75 -2.58
C VAL A 48 6.40 1.59 -1.14
N ALA A 49 7.24 1.08 -0.25
CA ALA A 49 6.91 0.92 1.17
C ALA A 49 6.58 2.26 1.83
N ARG A 50 7.40 3.29 1.58
CA ARG A 50 7.15 4.66 2.05
C ARG A 50 5.82 5.17 1.53
N TYR A 51 5.55 5.10 0.21
CA TYR A 51 4.31 5.63 -0.35
C TYR A 51 3.05 4.96 0.22
N LEU A 52 3.07 3.63 0.37
CA LEU A 52 1.98 2.90 1.04
C LEU A 52 1.80 3.39 2.49
N CYS A 53 2.88 3.46 3.27
CA CYS A 53 2.79 3.77 4.69
C CYS A 53 2.52 5.26 4.98
N THR A 54 3.17 6.19 4.28
CA THR A 54 3.07 7.62 4.60
C THR A 54 1.96 8.32 3.84
N SER A 55 1.66 7.91 2.61
CA SER A 55 0.68 8.60 1.75
C SER A 55 -0.67 7.90 1.72
N ARG A 56 -0.69 6.56 1.58
CA ARG A 56 -1.96 5.84 1.48
C ARG A 56 -2.60 5.58 2.85
N LEU A 57 -1.82 5.21 3.87
CA LEU A 57 -2.36 5.06 5.23
C LEU A 57 -2.75 6.39 5.91
N SER A 58 -2.29 7.54 5.44
CA SER A 58 -2.74 8.86 5.95
C SER A 58 -4.03 9.36 5.28
N ASN A 59 -4.57 8.63 4.29
CA ASN A 59 -5.79 9.03 3.59
C ASN A 59 -7.02 8.99 4.52
N LYS A 60 -7.97 9.92 4.36
CA LYS A 60 -9.20 9.98 5.19
C LYS A 60 -10.18 8.82 4.94
N SER A 61 -10.12 8.19 3.77
CA SER A 61 -11.01 7.10 3.39
C SER A 61 -10.63 5.79 4.08
N LEU A 62 -11.57 5.21 4.83
CA LEU A 62 -11.46 3.86 5.40
C LEU A 62 -11.14 2.83 4.31
N VAL A 63 -11.82 2.90 3.17
CA VAL A 63 -11.63 1.97 2.04
C VAL A 63 -10.18 2.00 1.54
N VAL A 64 -9.61 3.20 1.37
CA VAL A 64 -8.21 3.36 0.96
C VAL A 64 -7.26 2.74 2.00
N LYS A 65 -7.45 3.04 3.29
CA LYS A 65 -6.61 2.49 4.35
C LYS A 65 -6.67 0.96 4.40
N THR A 66 -7.87 0.38 4.38
CA THR A 66 -8.10 -1.07 4.42
C THR A 66 -7.46 -1.78 3.21
N LYS A 67 -7.63 -1.24 2.00
CA LYS A 67 -6.97 -1.77 0.80
C LYS A 67 -5.44 -1.67 0.89
N THR A 68 -4.93 -0.56 1.44
CA THR A 68 -3.49 -0.36 1.67
C THR A 68 -2.93 -1.40 2.64
N LEU A 69 -3.59 -1.61 3.78
CA LEU A 69 -3.19 -2.62 4.76
C LEU A 69 -3.20 -4.03 4.16
N ARG A 70 -4.21 -4.35 3.33
CA ARG A 70 -4.27 -5.62 2.59
C ARG A 70 -3.11 -5.76 1.60
N ALA A 71 -2.75 -4.70 0.88
CA ALA A 71 -1.61 -4.68 -0.03
C ALA A 71 -0.29 -4.94 0.71
N ILE A 72 -0.05 -4.21 1.80
CA ILE A 72 1.13 -4.38 2.64
C ILE A 72 1.22 -5.83 3.16
N LYS A 73 0.12 -6.36 3.71
CA LYS A 73 0.07 -7.75 4.20
C LYS A 73 0.35 -8.77 3.09
N TYR A 74 -0.23 -8.57 1.90
CA TYR A 74 -0.08 -9.50 0.78
C TYR A 74 1.35 -9.55 0.25
N VAL A 75 2.01 -8.40 0.11
CA VAL A 75 3.41 -8.34 -0.35
C VAL A 75 4.36 -8.84 0.74
N ALA A 76 4.15 -8.43 2.00
CA ALA A 76 5.00 -8.83 3.11
C ALA A 76 5.01 -10.34 3.38
N SER A 77 3.90 -11.04 3.07
CA SER A 77 3.80 -12.49 3.25
C SER A 77 4.55 -13.31 2.20
N LYS A 78 5.05 -12.68 1.13
CA LYS A 78 5.88 -13.34 0.11
C LYS A 78 7.32 -13.47 0.62
N GLY A 79 7.88 -14.68 0.55
CA GLY A 79 9.20 -14.98 1.11
C GLY A 79 10.30 -14.10 0.50
N GLU A 80 10.20 -13.90 -0.81
CA GLU A 80 11.08 -13.11 -1.66
C GLU A 80 11.03 -11.59 -1.40
N CYS A 81 10.01 -11.09 -0.70
CA CYS A 81 9.83 -9.65 -0.41
C CYS A 81 10.45 -9.23 0.94
N GLY A 82 11.62 -9.78 1.29
CA GLY A 82 12.29 -9.51 2.57
C GLY A 82 12.64 -8.04 2.79
N GLU A 83 13.20 -7.39 1.77
CA GLU A 83 13.56 -5.97 1.83
C GLU A 83 12.33 -5.06 2.00
N PHE A 84 11.23 -5.40 1.35
CA PHE A 84 9.96 -4.68 1.53
C PHE A 84 9.48 -4.75 2.97
N ARG A 85 9.58 -5.92 3.63
CA ARG A 85 9.24 -6.04 5.06
C ARG A 85 10.08 -5.10 5.93
N MET A 86 11.39 -5.06 5.70
CA MET A 86 12.30 -4.17 6.43
C MET A 86 11.95 -2.69 6.19
N ALA A 87 11.67 -2.31 4.94
CA ALA A 87 11.26 -0.95 4.60
C ALA A 87 9.92 -0.55 5.26
N VAL A 88 8.95 -1.45 5.33
CA VAL A 88 7.67 -1.21 6.03
C VAL A 88 7.89 -1.06 7.54
N GLN A 89 8.79 -1.84 8.16
CA GLN A 89 9.09 -1.74 9.59
C GLN A 89 9.61 -0.35 9.99
N GLN A 90 10.39 0.31 9.12
CA GLN A 90 10.86 1.69 9.31
C GLN A 90 9.70 2.71 9.41
N HIS A 91 8.52 2.35 8.91
CA HIS A 91 7.31 3.18 8.91
C HIS A 91 6.20 2.59 9.81
N SER A 92 6.54 1.71 10.75
CA SER A 92 5.57 1.01 11.60
C SER A 92 4.66 1.92 12.44
N GLY A 93 5.06 3.18 12.69
CA GLY A 93 4.19 4.18 13.32
C GLY A 93 2.86 4.38 12.58
N ALA A 94 2.91 4.52 11.25
CA ALA A 94 1.71 4.70 10.43
C ALA A 94 0.76 3.48 10.46
N LEU A 95 1.32 2.27 10.62
CA LEU A 95 0.51 1.05 10.82
C LEU A 95 -0.18 1.06 12.18
N ARG A 96 0.53 1.46 13.24
CA ARG A 96 -0.02 1.53 14.60
C ARG A 96 -1.13 2.55 14.72
N GLU A 97 -0.99 3.71 14.05
CA GLU A 97 -2.04 4.73 14.00
C GLU A 97 -3.35 4.19 13.40
N CYS A 98 -3.28 3.25 12.47
CA CYS A 98 -4.48 2.67 11.87
C CYS A 98 -5.28 1.77 12.82
N VAL A 99 -4.70 1.29 13.92
CA VAL A 99 -5.41 0.44 14.91
C VAL A 99 -6.52 1.20 15.62
N ASN A 100 -6.31 2.50 15.84
CA ASN A 100 -7.27 3.38 16.52
C ASN A 100 -8.02 4.28 15.52
N PHE A 101 -8.04 3.91 14.24
CA PHE A 101 -8.72 4.72 13.23
C PHE A 101 -10.24 4.68 13.42
N SER A 102 -10.87 5.85 13.41
CA SER A 102 -12.32 6.02 13.44
C SER A 102 -12.77 7.01 12.36
N CYS A 103 -13.91 6.75 11.74
CA CYS A 103 -14.59 7.68 10.83
C CYS A 103 -16.10 7.68 11.11
N PRO A 104 -16.85 8.66 10.58
CA PRO A 104 -18.31 8.62 10.62
C PRO A 104 -18.85 7.30 10.03
N ALA A 105 -19.93 6.78 10.60
CA ALA A 105 -20.56 5.56 10.14
C ALA A 105 -21.09 5.73 8.70
N ASP A 106 -20.88 4.70 7.87
CA ASP A 106 -21.48 4.60 6.54
C ASP A 106 -22.99 4.31 6.71
N PRO A 107 -23.90 5.04 6.05
CA PRO A 107 -25.34 4.83 6.19
C PRO A 107 -25.84 3.41 5.87
N MET A 108 -25.11 2.67 5.03
CA MET A 108 -25.45 1.32 4.56
C MET A 108 -24.60 0.23 5.21
N LYS A 109 -23.35 0.52 5.59
CA LYS A 109 -22.40 -0.46 6.14
C LYS A 109 -22.20 -0.35 7.65
N GLY A 110 -22.64 0.75 8.27
CA GLY A 110 -22.42 1.02 9.69
C GLY A 110 -21.02 1.54 10.01
N SER A 111 -20.62 1.37 11.28
CA SER A 111 -19.32 1.77 11.82
C SER A 111 -18.23 0.73 11.55
#